data_AF-A0AA43DC83-F1
#
_entry.id   AF-A0AA43DC83-F1
#
_cell.length_a   1.000
_cell.length_b   1.000
_cell.length_c   1.000
_cell.angle_alpha   90.00
_cell.angle_beta   90.00
_cell.angle_gamma   90.00
#
_symmetry.space_group_name_H-M   'P 1'
#
loop_
_entity.id
_entity.type
_entity.pdbx_description
1 polymer ?
#
loop_
_entity_poly.entity_id
_entity_poly.type
_entity_poly.pdbx_seq_one_letter_code
_entity_poly.pdbx_strand_id
1 'polypeptide(L)'
;DHMKDYYSGSADNYGVHINSGIPNKVFYLVSVAITTRKAGLLWFETLKKLSSEATFRQFKATLLKTAKALVERKQLPAKTILSTRQAFSAVGL
;
A
#
# COMPACT_ATOMS: atom_id res chain seq x y z
N ASP A 1 -1.04 12.42 -6.80
CA ASP A 1 -0.68 11.07 -6.27
C ASP A 1 -0.51 11.07 -4.74
N HIS A 2 -1.09 12.05 -4.04
CA HIS A 2 -0.99 12.24 -2.59
C HIS A 2 -2.39 12.53 -2.05
N MET A 3 -2.68 12.17 -0.79
CA MET A 3 -3.97 12.39 -0.12
C MET A 3 -4.42 13.85 -0.03
N LYS A 4 -3.53 14.81 -0.27
CA LYS A 4 -3.87 16.24 -0.26
C LYS A 4 -4.70 16.61 -1.51
N ASP A 5 -4.52 15.83 -2.58
CA ASP A 5 -5.17 15.98 -3.87
C ASP A 5 -6.27 14.91 -4.04
N TYR A 6 -6.79 14.37 -2.93
CA TYR A 6 -7.83 13.33 -2.97
C TYR A 6 -9.09 13.87 -3.64
N TYR A 7 -9.57 13.18 -4.66
CA TYR A 7 -10.81 13.53 -5.34
C TYR A 7 -12.02 13.03 -4.53
N SER A 8 -12.88 13.96 -4.12
CA SER A 8 -14.07 13.71 -3.29
C SER A 8 -15.40 13.92 -4.03
N GLY A 9 -15.37 14.12 -5.36
CA GLY A 9 -16.58 14.25 -6.17
C GLY A 9 -17.24 12.90 -6.49
N SER A 10 -18.35 12.94 -7.23
CA SER A 10 -19.15 11.76 -7.58
C SER A 10 -18.79 11.12 -8.92
N ALA A 11 -17.97 11.78 -9.75
CA ALA A 11 -17.56 11.22 -11.04
C ALA A 11 -16.67 9.98 -10.84
N ASP A 12 -16.53 9.16 -11.89
CA ASP A 12 -15.61 8.01 -11.90
C ASP A 12 -15.84 7.06 -10.72
N ASN A 13 -17.10 6.75 -10.42
CA ASN A 13 -17.51 5.95 -9.25
C ASN A 13 -16.86 6.45 -7.94
N TYR A 14 -16.91 7.77 -7.69
CA TYR A 14 -16.23 8.43 -6.57
C TYR A 14 -14.68 8.44 -6.72
N GLY A 15 -14.20 8.55 -7.96
CA GLY A 15 -12.79 8.72 -8.32
C GLY A 15 -11.94 7.46 -8.18
N VAL A 16 -12.46 6.26 -8.48
CA VAL A 16 -11.67 5.02 -8.32
C VAL A 16 -10.42 5.00 -9.19
N HIS A 17 -10.48 5.52 -10.42
CA HIS A 17 -9.33 5.62 -11.31
C HIS A 17 -8.49 6.85 -10.98
N ILE A 18 -9.12 7.97 -10.60
CA ILE A 18 -8.42 9.21 -10.20
C ILE A 18 -7.55 8.99 -8.94
N ASN A 19 -8.13 8.40 -7.90
CA ASN A 19 -7.47 8.21 -6.61
C ASN A 19 -6.51 7.00 -6.59
N SER A 20 -6.55 6.12 -7.61
CA SER A 20 -5.67 4.95 -7.72
C SER A 20 -4.17 5.29 -7.77
N GLY A 21 -3.83 6.51 -8.18
CA GLY A 21 -2.45 7.00 -8.19
C GLY A 21 -1.79 6.98 -6.80
N ILE A 22 -2.56 7.13 -5.72
CA ILE A 22 -2.07 7.12 -4.34
C ILE A 22 -1.50 5.73 -3.97
N PRO A 23 -2.28 4.63 -3.99
CA PRO A 23 -1.73 3.30 -3.71
C PRO A 23 -0.70 2.85 -4.77
N ASN A 24 -0.81 3.27 -6.02
CA ASN A 24 0.19 2.99 -7.06
C ASN A 24 1.55 3.61 -6.71
N LYS A 25 1.58 4.85 -6.20
CA LYS A 25 2.82 5.48 -5.74
C LYS A 25 3.44 4.75 -4.55
N VAL A 26 2.62 4.26 -3.61
CA VAL A 26 3.10 3.41 -2.50
C VAL A 26 3.74 2.14 -3.03
N PHE A 27 3.09 1.44 -3.98
CA PHE A 27 3.64 0.23 -4.60
C PHE A 27 4.97 0.50 -5.29
N TYR A 28 5.08 1.59 -6.04
CA TYR A 28 6.31 2.01 -6.70
C TYR A 28 7.45 2.19 -5.68
N LEU A 29 7.23 2.98 -4.62
CA LEU A 29 8.27 3.27 -3.62
C LEU A 29 8.72 2.01 -2.87
N VAL A 30 7.77 1.14 -2.51
CA VAL A 30 8.09 -0.15 -1.88
C VAL A 30 8.87 -1.04 -2.85
N SER A 31 8.46 -1.11 -4.12
CA SER A 31 9.14 -1.90 -5.16
C SER A 31 10.58 -1.42 -5.41
N VAL A 32 10.82 -0.11 -5.41
CA VAL A 32 12.19 0.44 -5.48
C VAL A 32 13.03 -0.04 -4.28
N ALA A 33 12.43 -0.10 -3.09
CA ALA A 33 13.13 -0.51 -1.89
C ALA A 33 13.41 -2.03 -1.81
N ILE A 34 12.49 -2.88 -2.27
CA ILE A 34 12.56 -4.34 -2.05
C ILE A 34 12.47 -5.19 -3.32
N THR A 35 12.46 -4.60 -4.51
CA THR A 35 12.14 -5.20 -5.82
C THR A 35 10.64 -5.46 -6.03
N THR A 36 10.20 -5.37 -7.29
CA THR A 36 8.80 -5.59 -7.71
C THR A 36 8.28 -6.97 -7.31
N ARG A 37 9.08 -8.03 -7.44
CA ARG A 37 8.64 -9.39 -7.09
C ARG A 37 8.27 -9.52 -5.60
N LYS A 38 9.08 -8.91 -4.72
CA LYS A 38 8.84 -8.93 -3.27
C LYS A 38 7.68 -8.02 -2.86
N ALA A 39 7.57 -6.85 -3.49
CA ALA A 39 6.40 -5.97 -3.30
C ALA A 39 5.11 -6.66 -3.76
N GLY A 40 5.15 -7.41 -4.87
CA GLY A 40 4.04 -8.23 -5.35
C GLY A 40 3.59 -9.28 -4.33
N LEU A 41 4.52 -10.01 -3.71
CA LEU A 41 4.19 -10.94 -2.62
C LEU A 41 3.49 -10.22 -1.44
N LEU A 42 4.03 -9.07 -1.03
CA LEU A 42 3.43 -8.27 0.03
C LEU A 42 2.00 -7.82 -0.32
N TRP A 43 1.78 -7.36 -1.55
CA TRP A 43 0.46 -6.95 -2.04
C TRP A 43 -0.53 -8.11 -2.07
N PHE A 44 -0.13 -9.24 -2.65
CA PHE A 44 -0.99 -10.42 -2.77
C PHE A 44 -1.43 -10.96 -1.41
N GLU A 45 -0.49 -11.09 -0.46
CA GLU A 45 -0.81 -11.55 0.90
C GLU A 45 -1.61 -10.52 1.71
N THR A 46 -1.52 -9.24 1.35
CA THR A 46 -2.37 -8.18 1.93
C THR A 46 -3.78 -8.26 1.38
N LEU A 47 -3.94 -8.42 0.06
CA LEU A 47 -5.24 -8.48 -0.63
C LEU A 47 -6.14 -9.58 -0.04
N LYS A 48 -5.58 -10.76 0.25
CA LYS A 48 -6.28 -11.89 0.88
C LYS A 48 -6.89 -11.58 2.26
N LYS A 49 -6.53 -10.45 2.87
CA LYS A 49 -6.95 -10.06 4.23
C LYS A 49 -7.79 -8.78 4.26
N LEU A 50 -8.01 -8.13 3.12
CA LEU A 50 -8.85 -6.94 3.03
C LEU A 50 -10.30 -7.34 2.88
N SER A 51 -11.21 -6.55 3.46
CA SER A 51 -12.62 -6.60 3.11
C SER A 51 -12.85 -5.91 1.76
N SER A 52 -13.99 -6.22 1.12
CA SER A 52 -14.45 -5.55 -0.09
C SER A 52 -14.66 -4.03 0.09
N GLU A 53 -14.81 -3.57 1.32
CA GLU A 53 -15.06 -2.16 1.67
C GLU A 53 -13.82 -1.46 2.27
N ALA A 54 -12.63 -2.05 2.13
CA ALA A 54 -11.43 -1.53 2.76
C ALA A 54 -11.04 -0.13 2.24
N THR A 55 -10.88 0.81 3.17
CA THR A 55 -10.36 2.17 2.93
C THR A 55 -8.83 2.17 2.79
N PHE A 56 -8.26 3.28 2.30
CA PHE A 56 -6.79 3.46 2.25
C PHE A 56 -6.10 3.34 3.63
N ARG A 57 -6.77 3.77 4.71
CA ARG A 57 -6.26 3.60 6.08
C ARG A 57 -6.25 2.14 6.51
N GLN A 58 -7.31 1.40 6.22
CA GLN A 58 -7.36 -0.05 6.49
C GLN A 58 -6.35 -0.80 5.63
N PHE A 59 -6.18 -0.42 4.36
CA PHE A 59 -5.14 -0.94 3.49
C PHE A 59 -3.74 -0.75 4.09
N LYS A 60 -3.40 0.47 4.52
CA LYS A 60 -2.12 0.77 5.21
C LYS A 60 -1.90 -0.13 6.43
N ALA A 61 -2.91 -0.23 7.31
CA ALA A 61 -2.82 -1.03 8.52
C ALA A 61 -2.59 -2.53 8.21
N THR A 62 -3.37 -3.09 7.28
CA THR A 62 -3.28 -4.50 6.86
C THR A 62 -1.96 -4.79 6.17
N LEU A 63 -1.46 -3.87 5.34
CA LEU A 63 -0.19 -4.04 4.63
C LEU A 63 1.00 -3.99 5.59
N LEU A 64 0.99 -3.09 6.59
CA LEU A 64 2.02 -3.06 7.63
C LEU A 64 2.00 -4.31 8.51
N LYS A 65 0.82 -4.82 8.88
CA LYS A 65 0.68 -6.08 9.62
C LYS A 65 1.21 -7.26 8.81
N THR A 66 0.91 -7.29 7.51
CA THR A 66 1.40 -8.34 6.60
C THR A 66 2.90 -8.24 6.38
N ALA A 67 3.45 -7.04 6.21
CA ALA A 67 4.90 -6.80 6.13
C ALA A 67 5.63 -7.35 7.36
N LYS A 68 5.12 -7.06 8.57
CA LYS A 68 5.68 -7.60 9.81
C LYS A 68 5.68 -9.14 9.81
N ALA A 69 4.54 -9.77 9.50
CA ALA A 69 4.44 -11.22 9.47
C ALA A 69 5.36 -11.88 8.43
N LEU A 70 5.50 -11.29 7.23
CA LEU A 70 6.39 -11.81 6.19
C LEU A 70 7.88 -11.62 6.54
N VAL A 71 8.22 -10.56 7.25
CA VAL A 71 9.58 -10.34 7.79
C VAL A 71 9.89 -11.36 8.89
N GLU A 72 8.99 -11.59 9.83
CA GLU A 72 9.15 -12.60 10.90
C GLU A 72 9.34 -14.01 10.32
N ARG A 73 8.64 -14.34 9.24
CA ARG A 73 8.78 -15.60 8.49
C ARG A 73 10.01 -15.65 7.57
N LYS A 74 10.87 -14.61 7.57
CA LYS A 74 12.04 -14.46 6.70
C LYS A 74 11.73 -14.51 5.19
N GLN A 75 10.49 -14.23 4.80
CA GLN A 75 10.05 -14.19 3.40
C GLN A 75 10.34 -12.82 2.75
N LEU A 76 10.44 -11.76 3.57
CA LEU A 76 10.80 -10.42 3.13
C LEU A 76 11.95 -9.82 3.95
N PRO A 77 12.76 -8.91 3.38
CA PRO A 77 13.84 -8.22 4.12
C PRO A 77 13.30 -7.37 5.28
N ALA A 78 14.06 -7.24 6.37
CA ALA A 78 13.67 -6.42 7.53
C ALA A 78 13.31 -4.97 7.16
N LYS A 79 14.01 -4.38 6.17
CA LYS A 79 13.73 -3.02 5.66
C LYS A 79 12.32 -2.82 5.06
N THR A 80 11.58 -3.90 4.80
CA THR A 80 10.21 -3.84 4.26
C THR A 80 9.28 -3.00 5.14
N ILE A 81 9.36 -3.15 6.46
CA ILE A 81 8.46 -2.43 7.39
C ILE A 81 8.72 -0.92 7.31
N LEU A 82 10.00 -0.51 7.39
CA LEU A 82 10.37 0.90 7.35
C LEU A 82 10.06 1.54 6.00
N SER A 83 10.45 0.90 4.89
CA SER A 83 10.16 1.40 3.54
C SER A 83 8.67 1.51 3.26
N THR A 84 7.86 0.57 3.76
CA THR A 84 6.39 0.66 3.68
C THR A 84 5.85 1.87 4.45
N ARG A 85 6.33 2.11 5.69
CA ARG A 85 5.90 3.29 6.47
C ARG A 85 6.25 4.60 5.77
N GLN A 86 7.47 4.69 5.24
CA GLN A 86 7.94 5.86 4.49
C GLN A 86 7.13 6.06 3.21
N ALA A 87 6.81 4.99 2.47
CA ALA A 87 6.01 5.07 1.26
C ALA A 87 4.59 5.59 1.52
N PHE A 88 3.93 5.16 2.60
CA PHE A 88 2.63 5.71 2.98
C PHE A 88 2.73 7.18 3.44
N SER A 89 3.74 7.51 4.24
CA SER A 89 3.98 8.90 4.66
C SER A 89 4.20 9.83 3.46
N ALA A 90 4.88 9.35 2.41
CA ALA A 90 5.17 10.13 1.20
C ALA A 90 3.91 10.45 0.37
N VAL A 91 2.80 9.73 0.60
CA VAL A 91 1.51 9.99 -0.05
C VAL A 91 0.47 10.58 0.93
N GLY A 92 0.89 10.94 2.15
CA GLY A 92 0.01 11.53 3.17
C GLY A 92 -0.91 10.55 3.88
N LEU A 93 -0.51 9.27 3.99
CA LEU A 93 -1.25 8.21 4.69
C LEU A 93 -0.54 7.73 5.95
#